data_AF-A0A7Y3DM64-F1
#
_entry.id   AF-A0A7Y3DM64-F1
#
_cell.length_a   1.000
_cell.length_b   1.000
_cell.length_c   1.000
_cell.angle_alpha   90.00
_cell.angle_beta   90.00
_cell.angle_gamma   90.00
#
_symmetry.space_group_name_H-M   'P 1'
#
loop_
_entity.id
_entity.type
_entity.pdbx_description
1 polymer ?
#
loop_
_entity_poly.entity_id
_entity_poly.type
_entity_poly.pdbx_seq_one_letter_code
_entity_poly.pdbx_strand_id
1 'polypeptide(L)'
;MNNESISQTDSDVKIVRTTSTFDCGGRCPIRLHVKDNRIVRIEGDDAEEPEQLRTCLRCRAFRQYVHHPERLMYPQKRVGARGEGKFERISWEEAFDTLVGQLK
;
A
#
# COMPACT_ATOMS: atom_id res chain seq x y z
N MET A 1 17.24 34.36 4.74
CA MET A 1 16.47 33.14 4.38
C MET A 1 17.23 31.95 4.95
N ASN A 2 17.06 31.69 6.25
CA ASN A 2 17.73 30.56 6.90
C ASN A 2 16.70 29.45 6.99
N ASN A 3 16.81 28.49 6.09
CA ASN A 3 15.93 27.34 5.99
C ASN A 3 16.45 26.24 6.92
N GLU A 4 16.51 26.53 8.22
CA GLU A 4 16.71 25.52 9.27
C GLU A 4 15.33 25.01 9.71
N SER A 5 14.85 23.95 9.07
CA SER A 5 13.63 23.24 9.45
C SER A 5 13.55 21.96 8.61
N ILE A 6 13.45 20.72 9.10
CA ILE A 6 12.95 20.17 10.37
C ILE A 6 13.68 18.83 10.55
N SER A 7 14.56 18.72 11.55
CA SER A 7 15.02 17.43 12.07
C SER A 7 14.32 17.23 13.40
N GLN A 8 13.09 16.72 13.33
CA GLN A 8 12.36 16.29 14.52
C GLN A 8 11.84 14.90 14.22
N THR A 9 12.71 13.91 14.46
CA THR A 9 12.35 12.50 14.46
C THR A 9 11.43 12.29 15.65
N ASP A 10 10.12 12.34 15.39
CA ASP A 10 9.11 11.83 16.30
C ASP A 10 9.51 10.39 16.68
N SER A 11 9.79 10.15 17.97
CA SER A 11 10.51 8.96 18.45
C SER A 11 9.82 7.63 18.13
N ASP A 12 8.56 7.69 17.71
CA ASP A 12 7.72 6.53 17.39
C ASP A 12 7.55 6.26 15.89
N VAL A 13 8.22 7.02 15.01
CA VAL A 13 8.13 6.79 13.55
C VAL A 13 9.17 5.77 13.10
N LYS A 14 8.69 4.61 12.62
CA LYS A 14 9.53 3.58 11.98
C LYS A 14 9.69 3.85 10.50
N ILE A 15 10.93 3.89 10.01
CA ILE A 15 11.22 3.96 8.58
C ILE A 15 11.38 2.54 8.01
N VAL A 16 10.61 2.23 6.96
CA VAL A 16 10.64 0.93 6.27
C VAL A 16 11.01 1.15 4.80
N ARG A 17 12.10 0.53 4.34
CA ARG A 17 12.49 0.50 2.93
C ARG A 17 11.68 -0.56 2.20
N THR A 18 11.12 -0.20 1.05
CA THR A 18 10.33 -1.10 0.19
C THR A 18 10.33 -0.59 -1.25
N THR A 19 9.57 -1.24 -2.12
CA THR A 19 9.40 -0.84 -3.52
C THR A 19 7.95 -0.42 -3.79
N SER A 20 7.76 0.44 -4.78
CA SER A 20 6.43 0.82 -5.26
C SER A 20 5.69 -0.40 -5.83
N THR A 21 4.42 -0.58 -5.43
CA THR A 21 3.52 -1.60 -5.97
C THR A 21 2.66 -1.09 -7.13
N PHE A 22 2.87 0.15 -7.60
CA PHE A 22 2.24 0.57 -8.85
C PHE A 22 2.85 -0.21 -10.01
N ASP A 23 2.00 -0.90 -10.78
CA ASP A 23 2.35 -1.72 -11.94
C ASP A 23 2.73 -0.87 -13.17
N CYS A 24 3.58 0.14 -12.99
CA CYS A 24 4.17 0.92 -14.07
C CYS A 24 5.48 0.33 -14.60
N GLY A 25 5.89 -0.83 -14.10
CA GLY A 25 7.15 -1.51 -14.44
C GLY A 25 8.38 -0.99 -13.69
N GLY A 26 8.32 0.21 -13.09
CA GLY A 26 9.51 0.85 -12.52
C GLY A 26 10.00 0.30 -11.17
N ARG A 27 9.14 -0.36 -10.39
CA ARG A 27 9.46 -0.95 -9.05
C ARG A 27 10.35 -0.05 -8.17
N CYS A 28 10.11 1.25 -8.20
CA CYS A 28 11.04 2.23 -7.64
C CYS A 28 11.22 2.05 -6.13
N PRO A 29 12.44 2.16 -5.59
CA PRO A 29 12.69 2.14 -4.15
C PRO A 29 12.03 3.36 -3.48
N ILE A 30 11.41 3.11 -2.34
CA ILE A 30 10.74 4.12 -1.52
C ILE A 30 10.98 3.83 -0.03
N ARG A 31 10.87 4.89 0.78
CA ARG A 31 10.94 4.82 2.24
C ARG A 31 9.60 5.22 2.82
N LEU A 32 8.97 4.30 3.55
CA LEU A 32 7.72 4.52 4.25
C LEU A 32 8.01 4.93 5.68
N HIS A 33 7.42 6.04 6.11
CA HIS A 33 7.38 6.44 7.51
C HIS A 33 6.09 5.90 8.11
N VAL A 34 6.20 5.01 9.10
CA VAL A 34 5.07 4.28 9.69
C VAL A 34 4.95 4.64 11.17
N LYS A 35 3.75 5.05 11.58
CA LYS A 35 3.37 5.32 12.97
C LYS A 35 1.99 4.72 13.22
N ASP A 36 1.78 4.09 14.37
CA ASP A 36 0.49 3.48 14.75
C ASP A 36 -0.09 2.54 13.68
N ASN A 37 0.77 1.71 13.08
CA ASN A 37 0.45 0.80 11.98
C ASN A 37 -0.15 1.50 10.73
N ARG A 38 0.16 2.79 10.51
CA ARG A 38 -0.25 3.58 9.35
C ARG A 38 0.93 4.27 8.70
N ILE A 39 0.94 4.28 7.37
CA ILE A 39 1.88 5.07 6.59
C ILE A 39 1.52 6.56 6.73
N VAL A 40 2.39 7.36 7.34
CA VAL A 40 2.20 8.80 7.56
C VAL A 40 2.91 9.65 6.51
N ARG A 41 4.03 9.15 5.96
CA ARG A 41 4.83 9.83 4.93
C ARG A 41 5.52 8.82 4.02
N ILE A 42 5.74 9.22 2.76
CA ILE A 42 6.49 8.45 1.77
C ILE A 42 7.59 9.35 1.21
N GLU A 43 8.81 8.85 1.29
CA GLU A 43 9.98 9.48 0.72
C GLU A 43 10.59 8.61 -0.37
N GLY A 44 11.40 9.24 -1.20
CA GLY A 44 12.21 8.49 -2.14
C GLY A 44 13.44 7.89 -1.52
N ASP A 45 14.16 7.20 -2.39
CA ASP A 45 15.43 6.59 -2.06
C ASP A 45 16.42 7.60 -1.49
N ASP A 46 17.27 7.14 -0.59
CA ASP A 46 18.35 7.90 0.03
C ASP A 46 19.73 7.26 -0.21
N ALA A 47 19.82 6.32 -1.17
CA ALA A 47 21.09 5.87 -1.72
C ALA A 47 21.95 7.06 -2.18
N GLU A 48 23.26 6.88 -2.10
CA GLU A 48 24.23 7.85 -2.61
C GLU A 48 24.12 7.93 -4.15
N GLU A 49 24.48 9.09 -4.71
CA GLU A 49 24.50 9.29 -6.16
C GLU A 49 25.71 8.56 -6.78
N PRO A 50 25.59 7.98 -7.99
CA PRO A 50 24.49 8.11 -8.96
C PRO A 50 23.35 7.07 -8.84
N GLU A 51 23.36 6.20 -7.83
CA GLU A 51 22.39 5.12 -7.70
C GLU A 51 21.01 5.59 -7.21
N GLN A 52 20.87 6.86 -6.80
CA GLN A 52 19.66 7.39 -6.22
C GLN A 52 18.48 7.49 -7.21
N LEU A 53 17.46 6.66 -7.02
CA LEU A 53 16.23 6.73 -7.82
C LEU A 53 15.23 7.72 -7.26
N ARG A 54 14.80 8.69 -8.09
CA ARG A 54 13.81 9.70 -7.70
C ARG A 54 12.39 9.17 -7.81
N THR A 55 11.63 9.39 -6.74
CA THR A 55 10.26 8.92 -6.61
C THR A 55 9.24 9.86 -7.24
N CYS A 56 8.46 9.33 -8.19
CA CYS A 56 7.39 10.07 -8.87
C CYS A 56 6.18 10.37 -7.96
N LEU A 57 5.28 11.23 -8.44
CA LEU A 57 4.08 11.66 -7.70
C LEU A 57 3.14 10.50 -7.33
N ARG A 58 3.02 9.47 -8.19
CA ARG A 58 2.19 8.28 -7.92
C ARG A 58 2.63 7.59 -6.64
N CYS A 59 3.93 7.35 -6.51
CA CYS A 59 4.52 6.72 -5.33
C CYS A 59 4.30 7.57 -4.06
N ARG A 60 4.43 8.90 -4.16
CA ARG A 60 4.15 9.80 -3.02
C ARG A 60 2.68 9.81 -2.61
N ALA A 61 1.77 9.55 -3.55
CA ALA A 61 0.34 9.42 -3.32
C ALA A 61 -0.09 8.03 -2.82
N PHE A 62 0.80 7.03 -2.77
CA PHE A 62 0.45 5.63 -2.49
C PHE A 62 -0.30 5.43 -1.16
N ARG A 63 -0.05 6.27 -0.15
CA ARG A 63 -0.78 6.22 1.13
C ARG A 63 -2.30 6.39 0.96
N GLN A 64 -2.74 7.16 -0.03
CA GLN A 64 -4.17 7.37 -0.30
C GLN A 64 -4.84 6.09 -0.81
N TYR A 65 -4.11 5.29 -1.59
CA TYR A 65 -4.58 4.00 -2.08
C TYR A 65 -4.65 2.96 -0.95
N VAL A 66 -3.59 2.85 -0.14
CA VAL A 66 -3.54 1.90 0.99
C VAL A 66 -4.61 2.20 2.03
N HIS A 67 -4.89 3.47 2.29
CA HIS A 67 -5.83 3.92 3.32
C HIS A 67 -7.20 4.32 2.77
N HIS A 68 -7.52 3.97 1.52
CA HIS A 68 -8.79 4.36 0.92
C HIS A 68 -9.97 3.79 1.73
N PRO A 69 -11.02 4.58 2.03
CA PRO A 69 -12.15 4.12 2.85
C PRO A 69 -12.90 2.95 2.23
N GLU A 70 -12.95 2.87 0.90
CA GLU A 70 -13.62 1.79 0.15
C GLU A 70 -12.67 0.62 -0.20
N ARG A 71 -11.48 0.54 0.42
CA ARG A 71 -10.57 -0.56 0.19
C ARG A 71 -11.24 -1.89 0.56
N LEU A 72 -11.07 -2.91 -0.28
CA LEU A 72 -11.57 -4.24 0.00
C LEU A 72 -10.81 -4.86 1.19
N MET A 73 -11.47 -4.92 2.36
CA MET A 73 -10.87 -5.41 3.60
C MET A 73 -11.23 -6.86 3.94
N TYR A 74 -12.24 -7.42 3.29
CA TYR A 74 -12.77 -8.75 3.58
C TYR A 74 -13.05 -9.54 2.29
N PRO A 75 -12.95 -10.87 2.34
CA PRO A 75 -13.43 -11.72 1.27
C PRO A 75 -14.91 -11.47 0.95
N GLN A 76 -15.23 -11.51 -0.34
CA GLN A 76 -16.58 -11.31 -0.85
C GLN A 76 -16.95 -12.43 -1.83
N LYS A 77 -18.14 -13.00 -1.66
CA LYS A 77 -18.68 -14.08 -2.49
C LYS A 77 -19.78 -13.54 -3.38
N ARG A 78 -19.73 -13.89 -4.66
CA ARG A 78 -20.78 -13.49 -5.62
C ARG A 78 -22.04 -14.31 -5.37
N VAL A 79 -23.17 -13.64 -5.16
CA VAL A 79 -24.48 -14.27 -4.90
C VAL A 79 -25.47 -14.17 -6.07
N GLY A 80 -25.17 -13.33 -7.07
CA GLY A 80 -25.99 -13.15 -8.28
C GLY A 80 -25.33 -13.63 -9.56
N ALA A 81 -25.99 -13.37 -10.69
CA ALA A 81 -25.42 -13.62 -12.01
C ALA A 81 -24.16 -12.76 -12.23
N ARG A 82 -23.24 -13.26 -13.07
CA ARG A 82 -22.01 -12.53 -13.41
C ARG A 82 -22.39 -11.20 -14.08
N GLY A 83 -21.91 -10.09 -13.52
CA GLY A 83 -22.20 -8.74 -14.02
C GLY A 83 -23.17 -7.94 -13.15
N GLU A 84 -23.92 -8.57 -12.24
CA GLU A 84 -24.89 -7.85 -11.39
C GLU A 84 -24.27 -7.07 -10.22
N GLY A 85 -22.98 -7.29 -9.92
CA GLY A 85 -22.31 -6.62 -8.80
C GLY A 85 -22.81 -7.03 -7.41
N LYS A 86 -23.56 -8.13 -7.29
CA LYS A 86 -24.10 -8.61 -6.01
C LYS A 86 -23.10 -9.53 -5.29
N PHE A 87 -22.62 -9.06 -4.15
CA PHE A 87 -21.67 -9.78 -3.30
C PHE A 87 -22.12 -9.78 -1.84
N GLU A 88 -21.80 -10.86 -1.12
CA GLU A 88 -21.92 -10.95 0.32
C GLU A 88 -20.54 -11.13 0.95
N ARG A 89 -20.34 -10.59 2.15
CA ARG A 89 -19.11 -10.78 2.91
C ARG A 89 -19.08 -12.18 3.51
N ILE A 90 -17.94 -12.87 3.37
CA ILE A 90 -17.71 -14.19 3.96
C ILE A 90 -16.44 -14.20 4.82
N SER A 91 -16.24 -15.27 5.60
CA SER A 91 -14.99 -15.49 6.35
C SER A 91 -13.85 -15.91 5.43
N TRP A 92 -12.61 -15.84 5.93
CA TRP A 92 -11.45 -16.35 5.19
C TRP A 92 -11.49 -17.86 5.06
N GLU A 93 -11.92 -18.57 6.12
CA GLU A 93 -12.10 -20.02 6.11
C GLU A 93 -13.09 -20.46 5.01
N GLU A 94 -14.28 -19.85 4.95
CA GLU A 94 -15.26 -20.15 3.90
C GLU A 94 -14.71 -19.83 2.49
N ALA A 95 -13.97 -18.72 2.35
CA ALA A 95 -13.40 -18.32 1.07
C ALA A 95 -12.40 -19.37 0.54
N PHE A 96 -11.54 -19.90 1.42
CA PHE A 96 -10.59 -20.94 1.06
C PHE A 96 -11.28 -22.27 0.74
N ASP A 97 -12.20 -22.72 1.59
CA ASP A 97 -12.94 -23.97 1.38
C ASP A 97 -13.72 -23.96 0.06
N THR A 98 -14.36 -22.82 -0.24
CA THR A 98 -15.10 -22.62 -1.50
C THR A 98 -14.17 -22.71 -2.71
N LEU A 99 -13.01 -22.03 -2.66
CA LEU A 99 -12.04 -22.03 -3.77
C LEU A 99 -11.48 -23.44 -4.02
N VAL A 100 -11.06 -24.13 -2.97
CA VAL A 100 -10.49 -25.49 -3.05
C VAL A 100 -11.52 -26.47 -3.60
N GLY A 101 -12.79 -26.37 -3.19
CA GLY A 101 -13.86 -27.21 -3.73
C GLY A 101 -14.10 -27.07 -5.23
N GLN A 102 -13.73 -25.93 -5.83
CA GLN A 102 -13.91 -25.63 -7.26
C GLN A 102 -12.69 -25.95 -8.13
N LEU A 103 -11.50 -26.14 -7.54
CA LEU A 103 -10.24 -26.37 -8.24
C LEU A 103 -10.01 -27.82 -8.72
N LYS A 104 -11.08 -28.62 -8.85
CA LYS A 104 -10.98 -30.01 -9.34
C LYS A 104 -10.74 -30.08 -10.84
#